data_AF-A0A4P9TDV0-F1
#
_entry.id   AF-A0A4P9TDV0-F1
#
_cell.length_a   1.000
_cell.length_b   1.000
_cell.length_c   1.000
_cell.angle_alpha   90.00
_cell.angle_beta   90.00
_cell.angle_gamma   90.00
#
_symmetry.space_group_name_H-M   'P 1'
#
loop_
_entity.id
_entity.type
_entity.pdbx_description
1 polymer ?
#
loop_
_entity_poly.entity_id
_entity_poly.type
_entity_poly.pdbx_seq_one_letter_code
_entity_poly.pdbx_strand_id
1 'polypeptide(L)' 'MPIHQLTQVGRTSGGVVLPKSELRALGLVDENGHVKDQPVRITQTDVGTWKVSVVDPDDYPKSEQMK' A
#
# COMPACT_ATOMS: atom_id res chain seq x y z
N MET A 1 -15.39 -1.15 11.10
CA MET A 1 -14.46 -1.49 10.00
C MET A 1 -14.96 -0.79 8.76
N PRO A 2 -14.20 0.16 8.19
CA PRO A 2 -14.60 0.78 6.92
C PRO A 2 -14.52 -0.27 5.80
N ILE A 3 -15.53 -0.28 4.93
CA ILE A 3 -15.53 -1.07 3.69
C ILE A 3 -15.16 -0.13 2.56
N HIS A 4 -14.08 -0.44 1.87
CA HIS A 4 -13.62 0.33 0.72
C HIS A 4 -13.98 -0.40 -0.58
N GLN A 5 -14.43 0.37 -1.56
CA GLN A 5 -14.75 -0.15 -2.89
C GLN A 5 -13.47 -0.60 -3.60
N LEU A 6 -13.50 -1.80 -4.19
CA LEU A 6 -12.49 -2.22 -5.16
C LEU A 6 -12.59 -1.32 -6.39
N THR A 7 -11.51 -0.64 -6.73
CA THR A 7 -11.44 0.25 -7.90
C THR A 7 -10.52 -0.33 -8.97
N GLN A 8 -10.82 -0.02 -10.23
CA GLN A 8 -9.93 -0.33 -11.33
C GLN A 8 -8.75 0.66 -11.33
N VAL A 9 -7.53 0.16 -11.16
CA VAL A 9 -6.30 0.97 -11.14
C VAL A 9 -5.64 0.99 -12.52
N GLY A 10 -5.79 -0.09 -13.29
CA GLY A 10 -5.22 -0.21 -14.63
C GLY A 10 -5.99 -1.20 -15.50
N ARG A 11 -5.42 -1.54 -16.66
CA ARG A 11 -6.04 -2.47 -17.61
C ARG A 11 -6.20 -3.89 -17.05
N THR A 12 -5.29 -4.31 -16.18
CA THR A 12 -5.22 -5.66 -15.61
C THR A 12 -5.12 -5.66 -14.09
N SER A 13 -5.41 -4.53 -13.44
CA SER A 13 -5.24 -4.39 -11.99
C SER A 13 -6.41 -3.69 -11.33
N GLY A 14 -6.77 -4.19 -10.15
CA GLY A 14 -7.67 -3.56 -9.20
C GLY A 14 -6.92 -3.22 -7.92
N GLY A 15 -7.47 -2.28 -7.15
CA GLY A 15 -6.89 -1.86 -5.89
C GLY A 15 -7.95 -1.32 -4.95
N VAL A 16 -7.58 -1.17 -3.68
CA VAL A 16 -8.42 -0.58 -2.66
C VAL A 16 -7.86 0.80 -2.32
N VAL A 17 -8.71 1.82 -2.27
CA VAL A 17 -8.29 3.18 -1.93
C VAL A 17 -8.50 3.40 -0.43
N LEU A 18 -7.42 3.70 0.28
CA LEU A 18 -7.46 4.06 1.70
C LEU A 18 -7.48 5.59 1.88
N PRO A 19 -8.26 6.12 2.83
CA PRO A 19 -8.29 7.56 3.13
C PRO A 19 -6.93 8.07 3.59
N LYS A 20 -6.54 9.27 3.12
CA LYS A 20 -5.29 9.91 3.54
C LYS A 20 -5.21 10.15 5.05
N SER A 21 -6.34 10.33 5.73
CA SER A 21 -6.39 10.47 7.19
C SER A 21 -5.88 9.21 7.90
N GLU A 22 -6.28 8.02 7.43
CA GLU A 22 -5.84 6.73 7.96
C GLU A 22 -4.36 6.50 7.65
N LEU A 23 -3.96 6.76 6.41
CA LEU A 23 -2.55 6.65 6.00
C LEU A 23 -1.65 7.61 6.79
N ARG A 24 -2.13 8.82 7.11
CA ARG A 24 -1.41 9.80 7.93
C ARG A 24 -1.23 9.30 9.37
N ALA A 25 -2.25 8.67 9.96
CA ALA A 25 -2.13 8.06 11.29
C ALA A 25 -1.09 6.93 11.33
N LEU A 26 -0.81 6.29 10.19
CA LEU A 26 0.24 5.28 10.01
C LEU A 26 1.60 5.87 9.61
N GLY A 27 1.74 7.20 9.50
CA GLY A 27 2.97 7.86 9.07
C GLY A 27 3.31 7.69 7.58
N LEU A 28 2.35 7.22 6.77
CA LEU A 28 2.49 6.94 5.33
C LEU A 28 2.19 8.16 4.44
N VAL A 29 1.98 9.32 5.05
CA VAL A 29 1.74 10.59 4.35
C VAL A 29 2.83 11.57 4.78
N ASP A 30 3.40 12.29 3.81
CA ASP A 30 4.42 13.32 4.04
C ASP A 30 3.82 14.64 4.54
N GLU A 31 4.67 15.61 4.82
CA GLU A 31 4.28 16.95 5.30
C GLU A 31 3.45 17.73 4.26
N ASN A 32 3.61 17.41 2.98
CA ASN A 32 2.88 18.01 1.87
C ASN A 32 1.52 17.32 1.62
N GLY A 33 1.20 16.25 2.34
CA GLY A 33 -0.03 15.50 2.17
C GLY A 33 0.00 14.48 1.03
N HIS A 34 1.18 14.11 0.53
CA HIS A 34 1.37 13.04 -0.45
C HIS A 34 1.62 11.71 0.25
N VAL A 35 1.17 10.62 -0.38
CA VAL A 35 1.50 9.27 0.09
C VAL A 35 2.99 9.05 -0.14
N LYS A 36 3.70 8.59 0.90
CA LYS A 36 5.13 8.28 0.81
C LYS A 36 5.35 7.10 -0.11
N ASP A 37 6.45 7.13 -0.86
CA ASP A 37 6.91 5.98 -1.63
C ASP A 37 7.52 4.94 -0.69
N GLN A 38 6.66 4.07 -0.15
CA GLN A 38 7.05 3.02 0.80
C GLN A 38 6.47 1.66 0.37
N PRO A 39 7.29 0.60 0.33
CA PRO A 39 6.80 -0.73 0.03
C PRO A 39 5.85 -1.26 1.11
N VAL A 40 4.82 -1.97 0.66
CA VAL A 40 3.91 -2.73 1.53
C VAL A 40 3.99 -4.22 1.19
N ARG A 41 3.94 -5.06 2.21
CA ARG A 41 3.83 -6.51 2.07
C ARG A 41 2.36 -6.88 2.09
N ILE A 42 1.94 -7.62 1.06
CA ILE A 42 0.60 -8.20 0.96
C ILE A 42 0.76 -9.70 1.10
N THR A 43 0.11 -10.29 2.11
CA THR A 43 0.14 -11.73 2.36
C THR A 43 -1.28 -12.25 2.42
N GLN A 44 -1.61 -13.24 1.60
CA GLN A 44 -2.89 -13.94 1.72
C GLN A 44 -2.87 -14.81 2.97
N THR A 45 -3.81 -14.58 3.88
CA THR A 45 -3.93 -15.35 5.13
C THR A 45 -5.03 -16.39 5.08
N ASP A 46 -6.02 -16.20 4.20
CA ASP A 46 -7.11 -17.15 3.93
C ASP A 46 -7.73 -16.88 2.54
N VAL A 47 -8.69 -17.69 2.10
CA VAL A 47 -9.49 -17.47 0.90
C VAL A 47 -10.16 -16.09 0.98
N GLY A 48 -9.82 -15.20 0.04
CA GLY A 48 -10.37 -13.86 -0.02
C GLY A 48 -9.90 -12.90 1.08
N THR A 49 -8.93 -13.30 1.91
CA THR A 49 -8.42 -12.47 3.01
C THR A 49 -6.93 -12.22 2.86
N TRP A 50 -6.58 -10.93 2.79
CA TRP A 50 -5.19 -10.48 2.72
C TRP A 50 -4.86 -9.60 3.92
N LYS A 51 -3.69 -9.86 4.50
CA LYS A 51 -3.04 -8.96 5.45
C LYS A 51 -2.10 -8.04 4.67
N VAL A 52 -2.25 -6.73 4.88
CA VAL A 52 -1.33 -5.72 4.40
C VAL A 52 -0.48 -5.23 5.57
N SER A 53 0.83 -5.06 5.36
CA SER A 53 1.75 -4.57 6.39
C SER A 53 2.80 -3.66 5.76
N VAL A 54 3.11 -2.55 6.44
CA VAL A 54 4.19 -1.65 6.03
C VAL A 54 5.52 -2.39 6.20
N VAL A 55 6.42 -2.25 5.24
CA VAL A 55 7.77 -2.81 5.30
C VAL A 55 8.76 -1.68 5.55
N ASP A 56 9.82 -1.98 6.30
CA ASP A 56 10.97 -1.09 6.35
C ASP A 56 11.56 -0.98 4.93
N PRO A 57 11.77 0.23 4.38
CA PRO A 57 12.39 0.38 3.07
C PRO A 57 13.77 -0.28 2.97
N ASP A 58 14.49 -0.46 4.08
CA ASP A 58 15.79 -1.14 4.11
C ASP A 58 15.65 -2.67 4.03
N ASP A 59 14.50 -3.23 4.44
CA ASP A 59 14.16 -4.66 4.31
C ASP A 59 13.58 -5.00 2.93
N TYR A 60 13.24 -4.00 2.13
CA TYR A 60 12.78 -4.19 0.77
C TYR A 60 13.98 -4.13 -0.17
N PRO A 61 14.25 -5.18 -0.97
CA PRO A 61 15.35 -5.14 -1.91
C PRO A 61 15.11 -3.96 -2.85
N LYS A 62 15.98 -2.95 -2.77
CA LYS A 62 16.05 -1.88 -3.75
C LYS A 62 16.34 -2.59 -5.06
N SER A 63 15.31 -2.77 -5.89
CA SER A 63 15.50 -3.24 -7.25
C SER A 63 16.54 -2.30 -7.85
N GLU A 64 17.76 -2.81 -8.07
CA GLU A 64 18.73 -2.11 -8.89
C GLU A 64 17.97 -1.70 -10.14
N GLN A 65 17.86 -0.38 -10.34
CA GLN A 65 17.29 0.18 -11.55
C GLN A 65 18.08 -0.44 -12.69
N MET A 66 17.47 -1.41 -13.38
CA MET A 66 18.05 -2.02 -14.56
C MET A 66 18.34 -0.88 -15.54
N LYS A 67 19.64 -0.63 -15.71
CA LYS A 67 20.22 0.38 -16.55
C LYS A 67 19.99 0.09 -18.03
#